data_AF-B8KKU8-F1
#
_entry.id   AF-B8KKU8-F1
#
_cell.length_a   1.000
_cell.length_b   1.000
_cell.length_c   1.000
_cell.angle_alpha   90.00
_cell.angle_beta   90.00
_cell.angle_gamma   90.00
#
_symmetry.space_group_name_H-M   'P 1'
#
loop_
_entity.id
_entity.type
_entity.pdbx_description
1 polymer ?
#
loop_
_entity_poly.entity_id
_entity_poly.type
_entity_poly.pdbx_seq_one_letter_code
_entity_poly.pdbx_strand_id
1 'polypeptide(L)'
;MQIKDYAAVTATTTLAIALLAPGTLAQDADPAGWFARAWGGYSGLADTDGTIDGFPGTTPWDTVDVSTTGGFTAGAGVGYRYNQRLGVELAWEYRSNDSETEFGDGTSFSDGNYASNTFFLNGYYYLAPRGAWEPYVGAGLAWIQEVDIDLEGNGPERSFSSDGDVGLQMFVGSTYSLGERWAAHGELRYGAITGIDLEGENNAGVISGFDYEPFTLQIGLTYRF
;
A
#
# COMPACT_ATOMS: atom_id res chain seq x y z
N MET A 1 -13.85 26.44 -32.44
CA MET A 1 -14.00 25.31 -31.50
C MET A 1 -12.61 24.75 -31.31
N GLN A 2 -11.95 25.13 -30.21
CA GLN A 2 -10.56 24.77 -29.93
C GLN A 2 -10.51 23.37 -29.35
N ILE A 3 -9.71 22.51 -29.97
CA ILE A 3 -9.29 21.23 -29.40
C ILE A 3 -8.21 21.59 -28.37
N LYS A 4 -8.44 21.29 -27.09
CA LYS A 4 -7.42 21.39 -26.05
C LYS A 4 -6.64 20.08 -26.09
N ASP A 5 -5.36 20.17 -26.44
CA ASP A 5 -4.40 19.09 -26.27
C ASP A 5 -4.20 18.87 -24.76
N TYR A 6 -4.64 17.73 -24.25
CA TYR A 6 -4.28 17.28 -22.91
C TYR A 6 -2.90 16.62 -22.99
N ALA A 7 -1.90 17.30 -22.44
CA ALA A 7 -0.58 16.73 -22.25
C ALA A 7 -0.65 15.73 -21.08
N ALA A 8 -0.59 14.43 -21.38
CA ALA A 8 -0.36 13.41 -20.37
C ALA A 8 1.00 13.69 -19.70
N VAL A 9 0.97 14.07 -18.42
CA VAL A 9 2.17 14.22 -17.60
C VAL A 9 2.52 12.83 -17.09
N THR A 10 3.28 12.07 -17.88
CA THR A 10 3.80 10.76 -17.46
C THR A 10 4.91 10.98 -16.43
N ALA A 11 4.58 10.93 -15.13
CA ALA A 11 5.56 10.96 -14.06
C ALA A 11 6.36 9.65 -14.07
N THR A 12 7.52 9.63 -14.73
CA THR A 12 8.39 8.46 -14.76
C THR A 12 9.19 8.38 -13.45
N THR A 13 8.65 7.70 -12.44
CA THR A 13 9.37 7.45 -11.18
C THR A 13 10.41 6.35 -11.41
N THR A 14 11.68 6.75 -11.54
CA THR A 14 12.81 5.81 -11.67
C THR A 14 13.25 5.35 -10.29
N LEU A 15 12.94 4.10 -9.92
CA LEU A 15 13.38 3.50 -8.66
C LEU A 15 14.81 2.92 -8.80
N ALA A 16 15.78 3.54 -8.13
CA ALA A 16 17.14 3.02 -8.07
C ALA A 16 17.28 1.97 -6.96
N ILE A 17 17.44 0.70 -7.33
CA ILE A 17 17.76 -0.39 -6.41
C ILE A 17 19.24 -0.28 -6.00
N ALA A 18 19.52 0.18 -4.78
CA ALA A 18 20.86 0.13 -4.23
C ALA A 18 21.21 -1.31 -3.83
N LEU A 19 22.08 -1.98 -4.60
CA LEU A 19 22.68 -3.25 -4.17
C LEU A 19 23.59 -2.99 -2.95
N LEU A 20 23.14 -3.44 -1.77
CA LEU A 20 23.98 -3.46 -0.57
C LEU A 20 25.01 -4.57 -0.70
N ALA A 21 26.29 -4.19 -0.75
CA ALA A 21 27.43 -5.12 -0.77
C ALA A 21 27.45 -5.97 0.52
N PRO A 22 27.82 -7.26 0.44
CA PRO A 22 27.87 -8.13 1.61
C PRO A 22 29.05 -7.72 2.52
N GLY A 23 28.75 -6.92 3.55
CA GLY A 23 29.69 -6.69 4.64
C GLY A 23 29.85 -7.95 5.49
N THR A 24 31.07 -8.25 5.93
CA THR A 24 31.41 -9.35 6.84
C THR A 24 30.43 -9.44 8.02
N LEU A 25 29.75 -10.57 8.14
CA LEU A 25 28.79 -10.84 9.22
C LEU A 25 29.58 -11.28 10.46
N ALA A 26 29.52 -10.49 11.53
CA ALA A 26 29.91 -10.94 12.86
C ALA A 26 28.79 -11.85 13.40
N GLN A 27 29.15 -13.07 13.82
CA GLN A 27 28.24 -14.00 14.49
C GLN A 27 28.29 -13.76 16.00
N ASP A 28 27.29 -13.05 16.51
CA ASP A 28 26.81 -13.17 17.89
C ASP A 28 25.56 -14.08 17.84
N ALA A 29 25.50 -15.10 18.70
CA ALA A 29 24.38 -16.02 18.86
C ALA A 29 23.18 -15.31 19.54
N ASP A 30 21.90 -15.58 19.26
CA ASP A 30 21.27 -16.13 18.06
C ASP A 30 20.00 -15.28 17.79
N PRO A 31 19.94 -14.49 16.72
CA PRO A 31 18.71 -13.82 16.29
C PRO A 31 17.91 -14.69 15.32
N ALA A 32 18.33 -15.94 15.07
CA ALA A 32 17.55 -16.84 14.25
C ALA A 32 16.30 -17.28 15.01
N GLY A 33 15.14 -17.04 14.44
CA GLY A 33 13.90 -17.32 15.15
C GLY A 33 12.67 -16.76 14.48
N TRP A 34 11.54 -17.32 14.86
CA TRP A 34 10.24 -16.81 14.46
C TRP A 34 9.93 -15.50 15.17
N PHE A 35 9.23 -14.62 14.48
CA PHE A 35 8.61 -13.45 15.08
C PHE A 35 7.19 -13.26 14.54
N ALA A 36 6.35 -12.60 15.33
CA ALA A 36 5.04 -12.13 14.92
C ALA A 36 4.95 -10.62 15.13
N ARG A 37 4.24 -9.93 14.25
CA ARG A 37 3.99 -8.49 14.32
C ARG A 37 2.50 -8.20 14.21
N ALA A 38 2.07 -7.16 14.92
CA ALA A 38 0.78 -6.53 14.74
C ALA A 38 0.96 -5.02 14.81
N TRP A 39 0.27 -4.27 13.95
CA TRP A 39 0.38 -2.83 13.84
C TRP A 39 -0.96 -2.16 13.52
N GLY A 40 -0.99 -0.87 13.80
CA GLY A 40 -2.01 0.06 13.32
C GLY A 40 -1.34 1.39 12.99
N GLY A 41 -2.00 2.21 12.18
CA GLY A 41 -1.37 3.42 11.70
C GLY A 41 -2.26 4.30 10.86
N TYR A 42 -1.62 5.38 10.39
CA TYR A 42 -2.17 6.30 9.43
C TYR A 42 -1.88 5.79 8.02
N SER A 43 -2.88 5.90 7.14
CA SER A 43 -2.76 5.59 5.71
C SER A 43 -2.98 6.86 4.89
N GLY A 44 -1.99 7.26 4.11
CA GLY A 44 -2.18 8.15 2.97
C GLY A 44 -2.25 7.31 1.70
N LEU A 45 -3.12 7.70 0.77
CA LEU A 45 -3.17 7.18 -0.58
C LEU A 45 -2.93 8.35 -1.54
N ALA A 46 -2.30 8.10 -2.69
CA ALA A 46 -2.17 9.13 -3.71
C ALA A 46 -3.51 9.32 -4.42
N ASP A 47 -3.78 10.55 -4.87
CA ASP A 47 -4.83 10.80 -5.84
C ASP A 47 -4.49 10.06 -7.13
N THR A 48 -5.49 9.50 -7.81
CA THR A 48 -5.31 8.77 -9.07
C THR A 48 -6.33 9.23 -10.09
N ASP A 49 -5.92 9.22 -11.35
CA ASP A 49 -6.79 9.42 -12.51
C ASP A 49 -6.81 8.17 -13.39
N GLY A 50 -7.84 8.06 -14.22
CA GLY A 50 -8.03 6.94 -15.12
C GLY A 50 -9.10 7.21 -16.16
N THR A 51 -9.56 6.14 -16.80
CA THR A 51 -10.60 6.22 -17.84
C THR A 51 -11.76 5.29 -17.53
N ILE A 52 -12.98 5.72 -17.85
CA ILE A 52 -14.19 4.93 -17.66
C ILE A 52 -14.76 4.47 -19.01
N ASP A 53 -15.29 3.24 -19.05
CA ASP A 53 -16.16 2.74 -20.13
C ASP A 53 -17.39 2.06 -19.53
N GLY A 54 -18.57 2.31 -20.11
CA GLY A 54 -19.82 1.64 -19.74
C GLY A 54 -20.58 2.21 -18.53
N PHE A 55 -20.15 3.34 -17.93
CA PHE A 55 -20.89 3.99 -16.85
C PHE A 55 -22.02 4.91 -17.39
N PRO A 56 -23.25 4.88 -16.82
CA PRO A 56 -24.35 5.72 -17.29
C PRO A 56 -24.02 7.22 -17.29
N GLY A 57 -24.14 7.87 -18.45
CA GLY A 57 -23.86 9.31 -18.60
C GLY A 57 -22.50 9.61 -19.23
N THR A 58 -21.58 8.63 -19.22
CA THR A 58 -20.22 8.77 -19.77
C THR A 58 -20.13 8.31 -21.22
N THR A 59 -19.14 8.82 -21.94
CA THR A 59 -18.65 8.26 -23.20
C THR A 59 -17.41 7.39 -22.96
N PRO A 60 -17.15 6.38 -23.81
CA PRO A 60 -15.95 5.57 -23.66
C PRO A 60 -14.70 6.45 -23.64
N TRP A 61 -13.80 6.18 -22.68
CA TRP A 61 -12.57 6.93 -22.44
C TRP A 61 -12.77 8.31 -21.80
N ASP A 62 -13.95 8.59 -21.23
CA ASP A 62 -14.11 9.74 -20.34
C ASP A 62 -13.16 9.61 -19.15
N THR A 63 -12.72 10.76 -18.63
CA THR A 63 -11.82 10.80 -17.48
C THR A 63 -12.57 10.51 -16.20
N VAL A 64 -11.91 9.85 -15.26
CA VAL A 64 -12.35 9.70 -13.88
C VAL A 64 -11.18 10.05 -12.96
N ASP A 65 -11.44 10.95 -12.03
CA ASP A 65 -10.49 11.44 -11.04
C ASP A 65 -10.94 10.95 -9.66
N VAL A 66 -10.04 10.32 -8.91
CA VAL A 66 -10.27 9.88 -7.52
C VAL A 66 -9.29 10.60 -6.62
N SER A 67 -9.83 11.50 -5.81
CA SER A 67 -9.08 12.19 -4.76
C SER A 67 -9.23 11.44 -3.45
N THR A 68 -8.15 11.37 -2.67
CA THR A 68 -8.15 10.61 -1.41
C THR A 68 -7.70 11.45 -0.24
N THR A 69 -8.28 11.19 0.93
CA THR A 69 -7.87 11.80 2.19
C THR A 69 -7.26 10.75 3.12
N GLY A 70 -6.51 11.22 4.12
CA GLY A 70 -5.88 10.37 5.12
C GLY A 70 -6.88 9.47 5.84
N GLY A 71 -6.54 8.18 5.93
CA GLY A 71 -7.34 7.15 6.56
C GLY A 71 -6.51 6.30 7.51
N PHE A 72 -6.93 5.04 7.69
CA PHE A 72 -6.30 4.14 8.64
C PHE A 72 -5.78 2.86 7.98
N THR A 73 -4.80 2.26 8.64
CA THR A 73 -4.31 0.93 8.30
C THR A 73 -4.10 0.09 9.56
N ALA A 74 -4.34 -1.21 9.44
CA ALA A 74 -4.03 -2.18 10.49
C ALA A 74 -3.63 -3.51 9.87
N GLY A 75 -2.70 -4.22 10.50
CA GLY A 75 -2.20 -5.46 9.94
C GLY A 75 -1.49 -6.35 10.95
N ALA A 76 -1.16 -7.54 10.47
CA ALA A 76 -0.41 -8.53 11.22
C ALA A 76 0.46 -9.37 10.28
N GLY A 77 1.56 -9.90 10.82
CA GLY A 77 2.50 -10.70 10.05
C GLY A 77 3.27 -11.69 10.89
N VAL A 78 3.77 -12.72 10.24
CA VAL A 78 4.66 -13.73 10.82
C VAL A 78 5.89 -13.83 9.94
N GLY A 79 7.06 -13.84 10.57
CA GLY A 79 8.32 -13.88 9.87
C GLY A 79 9.36 -14.74 10.57
N TYR A 80 10.44 -14.98 9.85
CA TYR A 80 11.61 -15.68 10.34
C TYR A 80 12.84 -14.82 10.12
N ARG A 81 13.56 -14.54 11.21
CA ARG A 81 14.88 -13.91 11.14
C ARG A 81 15.90 -15.03 10.98
N TYR A 82 16.77 -14.90 9.98
CA TYR A 82 17.79 -15.92 9.66
C TYR A 82 19.11 -15.66 10.38
N ASN A 83 19.42 -14.38 10.61
CA ASN A 83 20.63 -13.93 11.29
C ASN A 83 20.44 -12.48 11.78
N GLN A 84 21.51 -11.85 12.26
CA GLN A 84 21.45 -10.49 12.83
C GLN A 84 21.01 -9.42 11.84
N ARG A 85 21.03 -9.70 10.54
CA ARG A 85 20.73 -8.72 9.51
C ARG A 85 19.55 -9.11 8.66
N LEU A 86 19.27 -10.39 8.44
CA LEU A 86 18.27 -10.82 7.47
C LEU A 86 17.05 -11.44 8.11
N GLY A 87 15.87 -11.03 7.66
CA GLY A 87 14.60 -11.67 7.97
C GLY A 87 13.64 -11.63 6.79
N VAL A 88 12.65 -12.51 6.82
CA VAL A 88 11.52 -12.51 5.88
C VAL A 88 10.22 -12.50 6.67
N GLU A 89 9.17 -11.92 6.11
CA GLU A 89 7.83 -11.88 6.72
C GLU A 89 6.76 -12.08 5.66
N LEU A 90 5.75 -12.88 6.01
CA LEU A 90 4.45 -12.86 5.35
C LEU A 90 3.52 -11.97 6.21
N ALA A 91 2.87 -11.00 5.58
CA ALA A 91 2.00 -10.05 6.25
C ALA A 91 0.67 -9.89 5.54
N TRP A 92 -0.35 -9.51 6.30
CA TRP A 92 -1.64 -9.05 5.81
C TRP A 92 -1.92 -7.66 6.38
N GLU A 93 -2.50 -6.79 5.58
CA GLU A 93 -2.88 -5.44 5.95
C GLU A 93 -4.24 -5.07 5.36
N TYR A 94 -5.09 -4.52 6.22
CA TYR A 94 -6.29 -3.80 5.83
C TYR A 94 -6.01 -2.30 5.80
N ARG A 95 -6.62 -1.62 4.84
CA ARG A 95 -6.57 -0.17 4.67
C ARG A 95 -7.93 0.36 4.29
N SER A 96 -8.25 1.56 4.76
CA SER A 96 -9.39 2.34 4.29
C SER A 96 -9.05 3.83 4.35
N ASN A 97 -9.32 4.51 3.25
CA ASN A 97 -9.13 5.94 3.04
C ASN A 97 -10.45 6.54 2.56
N ASP A 98 -10.77 7.75 3.00
CA ASP A 98 -11.92 8.48 2.46
C ASP A 98 -11.60 8.93 1.02
N SER A 99 -12.59 8.90 0.14
CA SER A 99 -12.41 9.24 -1.28
C SER A 99 -13.55 10.07 -1.86
N GLU A 100 -13.22 10.97 -2.77
CA GLU A 100 -14.16 11.69 -3.63
C GLU A 100 -13.84 11.38 -5.09
N THR A 101 -14.87 11.08 -5.88
CA THR A 101 -14.75 10.68 -7.29
C THR A 101 -15.45 11.70 -8.20
N GLU A 102 -14.76 12.17 -9.23
CA GLU A 102 -15.28 13.08 -10.25
C GLU A 102 -15.16 12.45 -11.64
N PHE A 103 -16.23 12.54 -12.43
CA PHE A 103 -16.29 12.07 -13.81
C PHE A 103 -16.20 13.24 -14.80
N GLY A 104 -15.65 13.01 -15.98
CA GLY A 104 -15.46 14.04 -17.02
C GLY A 104 -16.75 14.70 -17.54
N ASP A 105 -17.93 14.11 -17.28
CA ASP A 105 -19.24 14.69 -17.58
C ASP A 105 -19.73 15.69 -16.51
N GLY A 106 -18.98 15.84 -15.42
CA GLY A 106 -19.27 16.70 -14.27
C GLY A 106 -20.07 16.01 -13.16
N THR A 107 -20.36 14.71 -13.27
CA THR A 107 -20.91 13.91 -12.18
C THR A 107 -19.86 13.73 -11.10
N SER A 108 -20.21 13.96 -9.83
CA SER A 108 -19.29 13.73 -8.71
C SER A 108 -19.97 13.05 -7.52
N PHE A 109 -19.15 12.29 -6.78
CA PHE A 109 -19.49 11.60 -5.55
C PHE A 109 -18.53 12.09 -4.48
N SER A 110 -19.03 12.94 -3.59
CA SER A 110 -18.23 13.61 -2.56
C SER A 110 -18.02 12.78 -1.29
N ASP A 111 -18.58 11.57 -1.26
CA ASP A 111 -18.47 10.63 -0.15
C ASP A 111 -18.28 9.23 -0.70
N GLY A 112 -17.47 8.43 -0.02
CA GLY A 112 -16.95 7.18 -0.52
C GLY A 112 -15.72 6.72 0.23
N ASN A 113 -15.39 5.45 0.06
CA ASN A 113 -14.18 4.86 0.63
C ASN A 113 -13.33 4.19 -0.45
N TYR A 114 -12.02 4.19 -0.24
CA TYR A 114 -11.05 3.41 -0.99
C TYR A 114 -10.40 2.43 -0.02
N ALA A 115 -10.88 1.17 -0.05
CA ALA A 115 -10.46 0.12 0.86
C ALA A 115 -9.64 -0.97 0.14
N SER A 116 -8.76 -1.65 0.88
CA SER A 116 -8.04 -2.80 0.33
C SER A 116 -7.63 -3.82 1.38
N ASN A 117 -7.55 -5.08 0.95
CA ASN A 117 -6.90 -6.18 1.63
C ASN A 117 -5.64 -6.58 0.88
N THR A 118 -4.48 -6.33 1.47
CA THR A 118 -3.19 -6.60 0.82
C THR A 118 -2.39 -7.65 1.59
N PHE A 119 -1.88 -8.64 0.86
CA PHE A 119 -0.85 -9.54 1.37
C PHE A 119 0.53 -9.09 0.92
N PHE A 120 1.51 -9.31 1.79
CA PHE A 120 2.87 -8.90 1.57
C PHE A 120 3.84 -10.05 1.79
N LEU A 121 4.86 -10.10 0.94
CA LEU A 121 6.08 -10.87 1.19
C LEU A 121 7.24 -9.90 1.32
N ASN A 122 7.74 -9.74 2.54
CA ASN A 122 8.71 -8.70 2.91
C ASN A 122 10.08 -9.31 3.21
N GLY A 123 11.14 -8.67 2.72
CA GLY A 123 12.51 -8.90 3.13
C GLY A 123 13.02 -7.75 4.02
N TYR A 124 13.67 -8.09 5.12
CA TYR A 124 14.24 -7.14 6.08
C TYR A 124 15.76 -7.19 6.07
N TYR A 125 16.37 -6.01 6.10
CA TYR A 125 17.77 -5.80 6.46
C TYR A 125 17.86 -4.97 7.75
N TYR A 126 18.16 -5.64 8.86
CA TYR A 126 18.40 -5.03 10.17
C TYR A 126 19.81 -4.42 10.23
N LEU A 127 19.85 -3.17 10.68
CA LEU A 127 21.08 -2.42 10.91
C LEU A 127 21.64 -2.75 12.30
N ALA A 128 22.89 -2.36 12.55
CA ALA A 128 23.49 -2.56 13.86
C ALA A 128 22.68 -1.84 14.94
N PRO A 129 22.31 -2.52 16.04
CA PRO A 129 21.51 -1.92 17.10
C PRO A 129 22.29 -0.81 17.82
N ARG A 130 21.54 0.18 18.31
CA ARG A 130 22.03 1.30 19.13
C ARG A 130 21.26 1.34 20.45
N GLY A 131 21.81 0.68 21.47
CA GLY A 131 21.10 0.47 22.73
C GLY A 131 19.87 -0.42 22.51
N ALA A 132 18.70 0.03 22.96
CA ALA A 132 17.44 -0.69 22.77
C ALA A 132 16.86 -0.55 21.34
N TRP A 133 17.39 0.35 20.52
CA TRP A 133 16.88 0.60 19.17
C TRP A 133 17.58 -0.28 18.14
N GLU A 134 16.80 -0.92 17.27
CA GLU A 134 17.32 -1.69 16.12
C GLU A 134 16.63 -1.19 14.84
N PRO A 135 17.29 -0.28 14.11
CA PRO A 135 16.80 0.23 12.83
C PRO A 135 16.81 -0.87 11.76
N TYR A 136 15.93 -0.75 10.77
CA TYR A 136 15.89 -1.65 9.61
C TYR A 136 15.41 -0.91 8.36
N VAL A 137 15.76 -1.50 7.22
CA VAL A 137 15.19 -1.18 5.91
C VAL A 137 14.67 -2.47 5.29
N GLY A 138 13.70 -2.37 4.40
CA GLY A 138 13.22 -3.54 3.68
C GLY A 138 12.46 -3.18 2.42
N ALA A 139 12.14 -4.23 1.69
CA ALA A 139 11.36 -4.18 0.47
C ALA A 139 10.55 -5.46 0.36
N GLY A 140 9.44 -5.39 -0.38
CA GLY A 140 8.55 -6.53 -0.50
C GLY A 140 7.75 -6.51 -1.78
N LEU A 141 7.13 -7.66 -2.04
CA LEU A 141 6.05 -7.80 -3.01
C LEU A 141 4.74 -7.54 -2.30
N ALA A 142 3.82 -6.86 -2.98
CA ALA A 142 2.44 -6.69 -2.58
C ALA A 142 1.53 -7.46 -3.54
N TRP A 143 0.52 -8.10 -2.98
CA TRP A 143 -0.57 -8.74 -3.70
C TRP A 143 -1.88 -8.26 -3.11
N ILE A 144 -2.61 -7.46 -3.87
CA ILE A 144 -3.95 -7.00 -3.50
C ILE A 144 -4.90 -8.17 -3.74
N GLN A 145 -5.47 -8.68 -2.65
CA GLN A 145 -6.52 -9.69 -2.74
C GLN A 145 -7.80 -9.05 -3.24
N GLU A 146 -8.11 -7.87 -2.72
CA GLU A 146 -9.35 -7.16 -3.00
C GLU A 146 -9.08 -5.68 -2.77
N VAL A 147 -9.56 -4.87 -3.70
CA VAL A 147 -9.57 -3.42 -3.62
C VAL A 147 -10.92 -2.93 -4.08
N ASP A 148 -11.55 -2.08 -3.26
CA ASP A 148 -12.90 -1.59 -3.50
C ASP A 148 -12.94 -0.07 -3.40
N ILE A 149 -13.69 0.54 -4.31
CA ILE A 149 -14.08 1.94 -4.26
C ILE A 149 -15.61 2.01 -4.18
N ASP A 150 -16.11 2.52 -3.06
CA ASP A 150 -17.52 2.80 -2.85
C ASP A 150 -17.84 4.24 -3.23
N LEU A 151 -18.89 4.43 -4.04
CA LEU A 151 -19.44 5.73 -4.41
C LEU A 151 -20.76 5.96 -3.68
N GLU A 152 -20.79 6.95 -2.79
CA GLU A 152 -22.00 7.32 -2.03
C GLU A 152 -22.65 8.60 -2.59
N GLY A 153 -23.97 8.57 -2.77
CA GLY A 153 -24.73 9.70 -3.32
C GLY A 153 -26.25 9.58 -3.07
N ASN A 154 -27.04 10.49 -3.65
CA ASN A 154 -28.51 10.51 -3.47
C ASN A 154 -29.27 9.37 -4.22
N GLY A 155 -28.57 8.31 -4.64
CA GLY A 155 -29.09 7.19 -5.43
C GLY A 155 -28.63 5.83 -4.87
N PRO A 156 -28.84 4.71 -5.60
CA PRO A 156 -28.30 3.41 -5.21
C PRO A 156 -26.78 3.48 -5.09
N GLU A 157 -26.21 2.90 -4.03
CA GLU A 157 -24.77 2.70 -3.85
C GLU A 157 -24.18 2.00 -5.07
N ARG A 158 -23.00 2.47 -5.49
CA ARG A 158 -22.22 1.88 -6.60
C ARG A 158 -20.83 1.57 -6.09
N SER A 159 -20.34 0.37 -6.38
CA SER A 159 -19.01 -0.07 -6.01
C SER A 159 -18.25 -0.54 -7.25
N PHE A 160 -16.93 -0.34 -7.21
CA PHE A 160 -15.98 -0.82 -8.20
C PHE A 160 -14.89 -1.61 -7.49
N SER A 161 -14.50 -2.76 -8.03
CA SER A 161 -13.51 -3.61 -7.38
C SER A 161 -12.51 -4.26 -8.34
N SER A 162 -11.33 -4.59 -7.83
CA SER A 162 -10.32 -5.42 -8.50
C SER A 162 -9.76 -6.47 -7.54
N ASP A 163 -9.27 -7.55 -8.11
CA ASP A 163 -8.53 -8.60 -7.42
C ASP A 163 -7.30 -9.02 -8.22
N GLY A 164 -6.24 -9.44 -7.51
CA GLY A 164 -5.11 -10.09 -8.16
C GLY A 164 -3.93 -9.19 -8.51
N ASP A 165 -4.03 -7.88 -8.30
CA ASP A 165 -2.98 -6.93 -8.64
C ASP A 165 -1.72 -7.11 -7.80
N VAL A 166 -0.56 -6.91 -8.44
CA VAL A 166 0.75 -7.07 -7.80
C VAL A 166 1.60 -5.83 -7.95
N GLY A 167 2.43 -5.58 -6.95
CA GLY A 167 3.42 -4.51 -7.04
C GLY A 167 4.50 -4.62 -6.00
N LEU A 168 5.17 -3.48 -5.79
CA LEU A 168 6.37 -3.40 -4.97
C LEU A 168 6.15 -2.44 -3.81
N GLN A 169 6.88 -2.67 -2.73
CA GLN A 169 6.95 -1.75 -1.61
C GLN A 169 8.37 -1.64 -1.08
N MET A 170 8.62 -0.53 -0.41
CA MET A 170 9.81 -0.31 0.40
C MET A 170 9.43 0.33 1.73
N PHE A 171 10.22 0.04 2.75
CA PHE A 171 9.96 0.54 4.08
C PHE A 171 11.24 0.73 4.88
N VAL A 172 11.16 1.65 5.84
CA VAL A 172 12.21 1.92 6.81
C VAL A 172 11.58 2.05 8.18
N GLY A 173 12.25 1.55 9.20
CA GLY A 173 11.71 1.57 10.55
C GLY A 173 12.74 1.29 11.61
N SER A 174 12.27 1.19 12.84
CA SER A 174 13.08 0.72 13.95
C SER A 174 12.23 -0.03 14.95
N THR A 175 12.80 -1.07 15.54
CA THR A 175 12.26 -1.68 16.75
C THR A 175 12.88 -1.05 17.99
N TYR A 176 12.16 -1.07 19.10
CA TYR A 176 12.61 -0.69 20.43
C TYR A 176 12.39 -1.88 21.38
N SER A 177 13.47 -2.43 21.91
CA SER A 177 13.42 -3.58 22.82
C SER A 177 12.70 -3.22 24.13
N LEU A 178 11.63 -3.96 24.43
CA LEU A 178 10.87 -3.86 25.69
C LEU A 178 11.24 -4.97 26.69
N GLY A 179 12.05 -5.93 26.25
CA GLY A 179 12.47 -7.10 27.01
C GLY A 179 13.05 -8.17 26.07
N GLU A 180 13.14 -9.40 26.54
CA GLU A 180 13.74 -10.50 25.77
C GLU A 180 12.88 -10.89 24.56
N ARG A 181 11.55 -10.86 24.69
CA ARG A 181 10.60 -11.33 23.66
C ARG A 181 9.80 -10.25 22.98
N TRP A 182 9.63 -9.09 23.63
CA TRP A 182 8.78 -8.02 23.12
C TRP A 182 9.61 -6.84 22.63
N ALA A 183 9.19 -6.27 21.52
CA ALA A 183 9.64 -4.97 21.05
C ALA A 183 8.45 -4.15 20.56
N ALA A 184 8.52 -2.83 20.72
CA ALA A 184 7.68 -1.93 19.94
C ALA A 184 8.35 -1.64 18.60
N HIS A 185 7.61 -1.24 17.57
CA HIS A 185 8.18 -0.77 16.32
C HIS A 185 7.44 0.44 15.77
N GLY A 186 8.17 1.26 15.03
CA GLY A 186 7.63 2.28 14.14
C GLY A 186 8.19 2.08 12.74
N GLU A 187 7.35 2.28 11.71
CA GLU A 187 7.69 2.03 10.31
C GLU A 187 7.05 3.08 9.40
N LEU A 188 7.80 3.53 8.40
CA LEU A 188 7.30 4.26 7.24
C LEU A 188 7.38 3.33 6.03
N ARG A 189 6.29 3.24 5.27
CA ARG A 189 6.18 2.33 4.12
C ARG A 189 5.53 3.04 2.94
N TYR A 190 6.11 2.83 1.77
CA TYR A 190 5.58 3.29 0.49
C TYR A 190 5.40 2.09 -0.44
N GLY A 191 4.23 1.99 -1.07
CA GLY A 191 3.89 0.98 -2.06
C GLY A 191 3.62 1.60 -3.43
N ALA A 192 3.80 0.81 -4.48
CA ALA A 192 3.44 1.17 -5.85
C ALA A 192 2.92 -0.07 -6.58
N ILE A 193 1.67 0.00 -7.02
CA ILE A 193 0.99 -0.96 -7.88
C ILE A 193 0.35 -0.13 -8.99
N THR A 194 0.62 -0.44 -10.24
CA THR A 194 0.27 0.45 -11.38
C THR A 194 -0.66 -0.24 -12.35
N GLY A 195 -1.58 0.53 -12.95
CA GLY A 195 -2.47 0.03 -14.00
C GLY A 195 -3.51 -0.98 -13.50
N ILE A 196 -4.13 -0.68 -12.36
CA ILE A 196 -5.29 -1.41 -11.83
C ILE A 196 -6.52 -1.10 -12.71
N ASP A 197 -7.27 -2.15 -13.03
CA ASP A 197 -8.57 -2.07 -13.70
C ASP A 197 -9.66 -2.47 -12.69
N LEU A 198 -10.58 -1.55 -12.36
CA LEU A 198 -11.69 -1.79 -11.44
C LEU A 198 -12.98 -2.08 -12.22
N GLU A 199 -13.60 -3.23 -11.94
CA GLU A 199 -14.87 -3.63 -12.53
C GLU A 199 -16.04 -3.15 -11.66
N GLY A 200 -17.01 -2.46 -12.27
CA GLY A 200 -18.16 -1.91 -11.59
C GLY A 200 -19.27 -2.94 -11.34
N GLU A 201 -19.74 -3.02 -10.11
CA GLU A 201 -20.87 -3.88 -9.76
C GLU A 201 -22.17 -3.48 -10.47
N ASN A 202 -23.07 -4.45 -10.68
CA ASN A 202 -24.35 -4.24 -11.36
C ASN A 202 -24.21 -3.65 -12.77
N ASN A 203 -23.12 -4.02 -13.47
CA ASN A 203 -22.81 -3.58 -14.83
C ASN A 203 -22.62 -2.06 -14.92
N ALA A 204 -21.96 -1.48 -13.91
CA ALA A 204 -21.64 -0.06 -13.82
C ALA A 204 -20.44 0.36 -14.70
N GLY A 205 -19.88 -0.55 -15.50
CA GLY A 205 -18.75 -0.24 -16.38
C GLY A 205 -17.42 -0.70 -15.82
N VAL A 206 -16.32 -0.24 -16.41
CA VAL A 206 -14.95 -0.56 -15.99
C VAL A 206 -14.17 0.75 -15.93
N ILE A 207 -13.47 0.96 -14.81
CA ILE A 207 -12.48 2.02 -14.65
C ILE A 207 -11.11 1.41 -14.90
N SER A 208 -10.33 2.01 -15.78
CA SER A 208 -9.02 1.50 -16.17
C SER A 208 -7.90 2.50 -15.92
N GLY A 209 -6.73 1.97 -15.58
CA GLY A 209 -5.47 2.71 -15.52
C GLY A 209 -5.17 3.37 -14.19
N PHE A 210 -5.79 2.91 -13.10
CA PHE A 210 -5.52 3.47 -11.77
C PHE A 210 -4.16 3.06 -11.24
N ASP A 211 -3.44 4.03 -10.67
CA ASP A 211 -2.24 3.78 -9.91
C ASP A 211 -2.59 3.76 -8.42
N TYR A 212 -2.01 2.78 -7.71
CA TYR A 212 -2.24 2.54 -6.30
C TYR A 212 -0.95 2.70 -5.50
N GLU A 213 -0.83 3.87 -4.89
CA GLU A 213 0.42 4.33 -4.27
C GLU A 213 0.23 4.73 -2.80
N PRO A 214 0.12 3.76 -1.86
CA PRO A 214 -0.05 4.06 -0.45
C PRO A 214 1.24 4.53 0.21
N PHE A 215 1.14 5.52 1.09
CA PHE A 215 2.16 5.90 2.07
C PHE A 215 1.62 5.74 3.49
N THR A 216 2.25 4.90 4.30
CA THR A 216 1.76 4.61 5.66
C THR A 216 2.78 4.94 6.74
N LEU A 217 2.26 5.40 7.89
CA LEU A 217 2.99 5.52 9.14
C LEU A 217 2.40 4.52 10.13
N GLN A 218 3.20 3.55 10.54
CA GLN A 218 2.77 2.41 11.32
C GLN A 218 3.44 2.40 12.69
N ILE A 219 2.69 2.00 13.72
CA ILE A 219 3.20 1.68 15.04
C ILE A 219 2.66 0.32 15.47
N GLY A 220 3.46 -0.46 16.19
CA GLY A 220 3.04 -1.80 16.55
C GLY A 220 3.94 -2.51 17.55
N LEU A 221 3.65 -3.79 17.74
CA LEU A 221 4.40 -4.70 18.60
C LEU A 221 4.96 -5.85 17.79
N THR A 222 6.11 -6.34 18.24
CA THR A 222 6.79 -7.52 17.72
C THR A 222 7.02 -8.49 18.87
N TYR A 223 6.57 -9.73 18.70
CA TYR A 223 6.88 -10.85 19.58
C TYR A 223 7.93 -11.74 18.93
N ARG A 224 8.99 -12.08 19.65
CA ARG A 224 10.06 -13.00 19.24
C ARG A 224 9.90 -14.30 20.04
N PHE A 225 9.86 -15.42 19.34
CA PHE A 225 9.65 -16.76 19.93
C PHE A 225 10.93 -17.33 20.52
#